data_AF-A0A212RA49-F1
#
_entry.id   AF-A0A212RA49-F1
#
_cell.length_a   1.000
_cell.length_b   1.000
_cell.length_c   1.000
_cell.angle_alpha   90.00
_cell.angle_beta   90.00
_cell.angle_gamma   90.00
#
_symmetry.space_group_name_H-M   'P 1'
#
loop_
_entity.id
_entity.type
_entity.pdbx_description
1 polymer ?
#
loop_
_entity_poly.entity_id
_entity_poly.type
_entity_poly.pdbx_seq_one_letter_code
_entity_poly.pdbx_strand_id
1 'polypeptide(L)' 'ILGRIPGVEGFYVVAGFSGHGVMHGPIAGLLMAEEILDGRAHTLDIAPLRYERFLTSPPPAEYNVI' A
#
# COMPACT_ATOMS: atom_id res chain seq x y z
N ILE A 1 1.09 3.25 -0.39
CA ILE A 1 1.22 2.47 0.86
C ILE A 1 -0.10 1.76 1.09
N LEU A 2 -0.11 0.43 1.06
CA LEU A 2 -1.31 -0.39 1.21
C LEU A 2 -1.07 -1.53 2.20
N GLY A 3 -2.08 -1.84 3.02
CA GLY A 3 -2.17 -3.06 3.84
C GLY A 3 -2.01 -2.84 5.35
N ARG A 4 -1.84 -3.94 6.07
CA ARG A 4 -1.61 -3.96 7.53
C ARG A 4 -0.31 -3.24 7.93
N ILE A 5 -0.33 -2.64 9.12
CA ILE A 5 0.86 -2.11 9.78
C ILE A 5 1.34 -3.09 10.86
N PRO A 6 2.58 -3.60 10.79
CA PRO A 6 3.13 -4.46 11.83
C PRO A 6 3.16 -3.78 13.20
N GLY A 7 2.89 -4.55 14.26
CA GLY A 7 2.97 -4.08 15.64
C GLY A 7 1.71 -3.38 16.17
N VAL A 8 0.70 -3.16 15.33
CA VAL A 8 -0.62 -2.64 15.76
C VAL A 8 -1.73 -3.47 15.13
N GLU A 9 -2.35 -4.34 15.94
CA GLU A 9 -3.44 -5.21 15.48
C GLU A 9 -4.62 -4.38 14.96
N GLY A 10 -5.20 -4.81 13.83
CA GLY A 10 -6.35 -4.15 13.23
C GLY A 10 -6.06 -2.80 12.56
N PHE A 11 -4.79 -2.37 12.50
CA PHE A 11 -4.43 -1.10 11.84
C PHE A 11 -4.03 -1.32 10.37
N TYR A 12 -4.73 -0.64 9.47
CA TYR A 12 -4.55 -0.73 8.02
C TYR A 12 -4.34 0.65 7.43
N VAL A 13 -3.49 0.74 6.40
CA VAL A 13 -3.18 1.99 5.70
C VAL A 13 -3.53 1.88 4.22
N VAL A 14 -4.14 2.94 3.69
CA VAL A 14 -4.51 3.10 2.27
C VAL A 14 -4.19 4.53 1.86
N ALA A 15 -2.92 4.81 1.53
CA ALA A 15 -2.46 6.19 1.36
C ALA A 15 -1.27 6.32 0.41
N GLY A 16 -0.91 7.55 0.07
CA GLY A 16 0.29 7.86 -0.71
C GLY A 16 0.18 7.49 -2.18
N PHE A 17 -0.91 7.91 -2.84
CA PHE A 17 -1.14 7.71 -4.28
C PHE A 17 -0.53 8.81 -5.18
N SER A 18 0.18 9.77 -4.59
CA SER A 18 0.93 10.82 -5.31
C SER A 18 0.14 11.48 -6.46
N GLY A 19 -1.05 12.03 -6.16
CA GLY A 19 -1.91 12.71 -7.12
C GLY A 19 -2.86 11.82 -7.94
N HIS A 20 -2.67 10.50 -7.93
CA HIS A 20 -3.44 9.56 -8.77
C HIS A 20 -4.44 8.70 -7.97
N GLY A 21 -4.86 9.18 -6.79
CA GLY A 21 -5.71 8.43 -5.86
C GLY A 21 -7.11 8.13 -6.40
N VAL A 22 -7.70 9.07 -7.16
CA VAL A 22 -9.07 8.89 -7.70
C VAL A 22 -9.11 7.73 -8.70
N MET A 23 -8.13 7.63 -9.59
CA MET A 23 -8.04 6.55 -10.57
C MET A 23 -7.88 5.18 -9.90
N HIS A 24 -7.07 5.10 -8.83
CA HIS A 24 -6.79 3.85 -8.15
C HIS A 24 -7.81 3.50 -7.05
N GLY A 25 -8.75 4.38 -6.72
CA GLY A 25 -9.73 4.20 -5.65
C GLY A 25 -10.47 2.85 -5.72
N PRO A 26 -11.04 2.44 -6.87
CA PRO A 26 -11.76 1.18 -6.99
C PRO A 26 -10.91 -0.05 -6.65
N ILE A 27 -9.71 -0.16 -7.24
CA ILE A 27 -8.84 -1.32 -7.01
C ILE A 27 -8.24 -1.30 -5.60
N ALA A 28 -7.91 -0.11 -5.07
CA ALA A 28 -7.42 0.03 -3.70
C ALA A 28 -8.48 -0.41 -2.68
N GLY A 29 -9.75 -0.05 -2.87
CA GLY A 29 -10.85 -0.49 -2.01
C GLY A 29 -11.00 -2.01 -1.99
N LEU A 30 -10.99 -2.65 -3.16
CA LEU A 30 -11.06 -4.10 -3.29
C LEU A 30 -9.89 -4.79 -2.55
N LEU A 31 -8.65 -4.38 -2.85
CA LEU A 31 -7.46 -4.99 -2.24
C LEU A 31 -7.43 -4.84 -0.72
N MET A 32 -7.97 -3.74 -0.19
CA MET A 32 -8.06 -3.52 1.25
C MET A 32 -9.17 -4.33 1.91
N ALA A 33 -10.27 -4.60 1.20
CA ALA A 33 -11.29 -5.54 1.67
C ALA A 33 -10.69 -6.95 1.82
N GLU A 34 -9.91 -7.41 0.83
CA GLU A 34 -9.20 -8.70 0.89
C GLU A 34 -8.18 -8.75 2.02
N GLU A 35 -7.41 -7.67 2.22
CA GLU A 35 -6.53 -7.57 3.38
C GLU A 35 -7.30 -7.75 4.70
N ILE A 36 -8.41 -7.04 4.87
CA ILE A 36 -9.16 -7.03 6.12
C ILE A 36 -9.85 -8.38 6.37
N LEU A 37 -10.50 -8.95 5.34
CA LEU A 37 -11.34 -10.15 5.48
C LEU A 37 -10.54 -11.45 5.34
N ASP A 38 -9.61 -11.51 4.40
CA ASP A 38 -8.95 -12.74 3.99
C ASP A 38 -7.50 -12.86 4.52
N GLY A 39 -7.02 -11.84 5.21
CA GLY A 39 -5.66 -11.82 5.75
C GLY A 39 -4.58 -11.55 4.71
N ARG A 40 -4.93 -11.36 3.43
CA ARG A 40 -4.03 -10.92 2.36
C ARG A 40 -4.79 -10.45 1.12
N ALA A 41 -4.28 -9.43 0.46
CA ALA A 41 -4.62 -9.12 -0.91
C ALA A 41 -4.15 -10.25 -1.84
N HIS A 42 -5.00 -10.60 -2.79
CA HIS A 42 -4.82 -11.72 -3.70
C HIS A 42 -5.36 -11.46 -5.11
N THR A 43 -6.15 -10.42 -5.33
CA THR A 43 -6.46 -9.93 -6.69
C THR A 43 -5.23 -9.33 -7.38
N LEU A 44 -4.36 -8.65 -6.64
CA LEU A 44 -3.09 -8.09 -7.14
C LEU A 44 -2.01 -8.21 -6.07
N ASP A 45 -0.78 -8.48 -6.48
CA ASP A 45 0.37 -8.41 -5.57
C ASP A 45 0.65 -6.97 -5.17
N ILE A 46 0.46 -6.67 -3.88
CA ILE A 46 0.74 -5.37 -3.28
C ILE A 46 2.04 -5.34 -2.48
N ALA A 47 2.88 -6.39 -2.53
CA ALA A 47 4.19 -6.41 -1.86
C ALA A 47 5.03 -5.14 -2.11
N PRO A 48 5.11 -4.58 -3.34
CA PRO A 48 5.84 -3.35 -3.60
C PRO A 48 5.24 -2.10 -2.96
N LEU A 49 3.98 -2.16 -2.49
CA LEU A 49 3.22 -1.06 -1.90
C LEU A 49 3.13 -1.14 -0.37
N ARG A 50 3.70 -2.19 0.23
CA ARG A 50 3.75 -2.41 1.68
C ARG A 50 4.53 -1.33 2.41
N TYR A 51 4.19 -1.09 3.68
CA TYR A 51 4.93 -0.15 4.53
C TYR A 51 6.38 -0.61 4.74
N GLU A 52 6.58 -1.92 4.87
CA GLU A 52 7.84 -2.61 5.14
C GLU A 52 8.91 -2.34 4.07
N ARG A 53 8.51 -1.91 2.87
CA ARG A 53 9.45 -1.51 1.81
C ARG A 53 10.38 -0.37 2.23
N PHE A 54 9.96 0.45 3.20
CA PHE A 54 10.76 1.55 3.73
C PHE A 54 11.73 1.11 4.85
N LEU A 55 11.63 -0.12 5.33
CA LEU A 55 12.47 -0.65 6.40
C LEU A 55 13.77 -1.29 5.88
N THR A 56 13.83 -1.65 4.59
CA THR A 56 14.88 -2.54 4.04
C THR A 56 15.92 -1.85 3.15
N SER A 57 15.70 -0.60 2.72
CA SER A 57 16.73 0.30 2.18
C SER A 57 16.17 1.71 1.98
N PRO A 58 17.02 2.76 2.00
CA PRO A 58 16.58 4.10 1.60
C PRO A 58 16.02 4.05 0.18
N PRO A 59 14.91 4.76 -0.11
CA PRO A 59 14.40 4.84 -1.46
C PRO A 59 15.50 5.38 -2.39
N PRO A 60 15.58 4.90 -3.65
CA PRO A 60 16.45 5.53 -4.64
C PRO A 60 16.12 7.02 -4.70
N ALA A 61 17.16 7.86 -4.76
CA ALA A 61 16.99 9.31 -4.80
C ALA A 61 16.01 9.69 -5.91
N GLU A 62 15.01 10.48 -5.55
CA GLU A 62 14.00 10.95 -6.49
C GLU A 62 14.64 12.04 -7.39
N TYR A 63 14.96 11.67 -8.63
CA TYR A 63 15.68 12.55 -9.56
C TYR A 63 14.78 13.48 -10.40
N ASN A 64 13.45 13.37 -10.31
CA ASN A 64 12.53 14.11 -11.18
C ASN A 64 11.29 14.63 -10.44
N VAL A 65 11.26 15.94 -10.24
CA VAL A 65 10.04 16.74 -10.41
C VAL A 65 10.38 17.77 -11.50
N ILE A 66 9.91 17.53 -12.73
CA ILE A 66 9.79 18.58 -13.77
C ILE A 66 8.34 19.04 -13.75
#